data_AF-A0A8D9GG33-F1
#
_entry.id   AF-A0A8D9GG33-F1
#
_cell.length_a   1.000
_cell.length_b   1.000
_cell.length_c   1.000
_cell.angle_alpha   90.00
_cell.angle_beta   90.00
_cell.angle_gamma   90.00
#
_symmetry.space_group_name_H-M   'P 1'
#
loop_
_entity.id
_entity.type
_entity.pdbx_description
1 polymer ?
#
loop_
_entity_poly.entity_id
_entity_poly.type
_entity_poly.pdbx_seq_one_letter_code
_entity_poly.pdbx_strand_id
1 'polypeptide(L)'
;MHETKVIGTKVTNQEAMANMKTKFMALWDGFSTDPNARVMVLAATNRPSEFDEPIMRSLPQAFEIGMSERKERAEILKVTLKGERVEPDIDYDHLACLCGGYTGSDIFELCKKAAYFPIREILEEERKWRPCPLSFI
;
A
#
# COMPACT_ATOMS: atom_id res chain seq x y z
N MET A 1 -3.67 13.59 3.38
CA MET A 1 -4.06 12.18 3.13
C MET A 1 -4.10 11.51 4.49
N HIS A 2 -5.28 11.43 5.11
CA HIS A 2 -5.47 10.83 6.43
C HIS A 2 -6.15 9.48 6.24
N GLU A 3 -5.43 8.39 6.53
CA GLU A 3 -6.02 7.06 6.65
C GLU A 3 -6.61 6.89 8.05
N THR A 4 -7.93 6.76 8.12
CA THR A 4 -8.62 6.39 9.35
C THR A 4 -8.98 4.91 9.29
N LYS A 5 -8.18 4.06 9.94
CA LYS A 5 -8.44 2.63 10.10
C LYS A 5 -9.47 2.42 11.21
N VAL A 6 -10.73 2.19 10.84
CA VAL A 6 -11.80 1.88 11.81
C VAL A 6 -11.69 0.41 12.21
N ILE A 7 -11.28 0.16 13.46
CA ILE A 7 -11.29 -1.17 14.09
C ILE A 7 -12.74 -1.50 14.46
N GLY A 8 -13.39 -2.37 13.70
CA GLY A 8 -14.76 -2.81 13.95
C GLY A 8 -14.82 -3.93 15.00
N THR A 9 -15.28 -3.59 16.20
CA THR A 9 -15.90 -4.54 17.15
C THR A 9 -17.19 -5.09 16.54
N LYS A 10 -17.31 -6.41 16.50
CA LYS A 10 -18.45 -7.13 15.93
C LYS A 10 -19.69 -6.92 16.80
N VAL A 11 -20.85 -6.74 16.16
CA VAL A 11 -22.24 -7.01 16.63
C VAL A 11 -23.23 -5.82 16.84
N THR A 12 -22.86 -4.53 16.77
CA THR A 12 -23.87 -3.42 16.90
C THR A 12 -23.97 -2.45 15.71
N ASN A 13 -23.38 -2.77 14.56
CA ASN A 13 -23.13 -1.77 13.51
C ASN A 13 -24.05 -1.85 12.27
N GLN A 14 -24.97 -2.80 12.17
CA GLN A 14 -25.64 -3.05 10.89
C GLN A 14 -26.63 -1.94 10.49
N GLU A 15 -27.41 -1.42 11.45
CA GLU A 15 -28.35 -0.32 11.19
C GLU A 15 -27.63 1.02 10.97
N ALA A 16 -26.60 1.30 11.76
CA ALA A 16 -25.78 2.51 11.59
C ALA A 16 -25.10 2.54 10.21
N MET A 17 -24.53 1.40 9.79
CA MET A 17 -23.92 1.25 8.47
C MET A 17 -24.95 1.35 7.34
N ALA A 18 -26.14 0.77 7.51
CA ALA A 18 -27.22 0.90 6.52
C ALA A 18 -27.68 2.35 6.36
N ASN A 19 -27.87 3.07 7.47
CA ASN A 19 -28.24 4.49 7.45
C ASN A 19 -27.16 5.36 6.80
N MET A 20 -25.88 5.08 7.10
CA MET A 20 -24.75 5.78 6.49
C MET A 20 -24.70 5.56 4.97
N LYS A 21 -24.92 4.32 4.52
CA LYS A 21 -24.97 3.97 3.09
C LYS A 21 -26.12 4.68 2.37
N THR A 22 -27.32 4.68 2.94
CA THR A 22 -28.47 5.40 2.38
C THR A 22 -28.18 6.90 2.25
N LYS A 23 -27.59 7.50 3.29
CA LYS A 23 -27.24 8.93 3.27
C LYS A 23 -26.19 9.24 2.21
N PHE A 24 -25.19 8.37 2.06
CA PHE A 24 -24.17 8.50 1.02
C PHE A 24 -24.77 8.47 -0.39
N MET A 25 -25.64 7.51 -0.69
CA MET A 25 -26.29 7.42 -2.00
C MET A 25 -27.17 8.63 -2.31
N ALA A 26 -27.90 9.16 -1.32
CA ALA A 26 -28.70 10.36 -1.50
C ALA A 26 -27.86 11.60 -1.82
N LEU A 27 -26.67 11.73 -1.23
CA LEU A 27 -25.74 12.81 -1.54
C LEU A 27 -25.09 12.62 -2.91
N TRP A 28 -24.77 11.38 -3.29
CA TRP A 28 -24.23 11.05 -4.60
C TRP A 28 -25.15 11.50 -5.74
N ASP A 29 -26.45 11.17 -5.65
CA ASP A 29 -27.43 11.61 -6.65
C ASP A 29 -27.56 13.14 -6.69
N GLY A 30 -27.41 13.80 -5.54
CA GLY A 30 -27.44 15.26 -5.42
C GLY A 30 -26.34 15.98 -6.20
N PHE A 31 -25.19 15.34 -6.46
CA PHE A 31 -24.10 15.96 -7.23
C PHE A 31 -24.48 16.28 -8.68
N SER A 32 -25.48 15.59 -9.23
CA SER A 32 -25.94 15.83 -10.61
C SER A 32 -26.81 17.08 -10.77
N THR A 33 -27.15 17.77 -9.67
CA THR A 33 -28.13 18.88 -9.69
C THR A 33 -27.52 20.27 -9.84
N ASP A 34 -26.23 20.47 -9.52
CA ASP A 34 -25.54 21.75 -9.69
C ASP A 34 -24.63 21.71 -10.92
N PRO A 35 -24.94 22.43 -12.01
CA PRO A 35 -24.14 22.43 -13.23
C PRO A 35 -22.72 23.01 -13.04
N ASN A 36 -22.45 23.71 -11.93
CA ASN A 36 -21.11 24.24 -11.62
C ASN A 36 -20.28 23.29 -10.74
N ALA A 37 -20.88 22.28 -10.12
CA ALA A 37 -20.17 21.31 -9.29
C ALA A 37 -19.79 20.08 -10.12
N ARG A 38 -18.50 19.91 -10.40
CA ARG A 38 -17.97 18.68 -11.02
C ARG A 38 -17.30 17.82 -9.96
N VAL A 39 -17.96 16.75 -9.54
CA VAL A 39 -17.44 15.78 -8.57
C VAL A 39 -17.11 14.48 -9.29
N MET A 40 -15.90 13.96 -9.05
CA MET A 40 -15.49 12.62 -9.50
C MET A 40 -15.32 11.73 -8.27
N VAL A 41 -15.98 10.58 -8.27
CA VAL A 41 -15.86 9.61 -7.18
C VAL A 41 -15.07 8.40 -7.65
N LEU A 42 -14.04 8.05 -6.88
CA LEU A 42 -13.21 6.86 -7.10
C LEU A 42 -13.41 5.90 -5.94
N ALA A 43 -13.66 4.63 -6.26
CA ALA A 43 -13.77 3.56 -5.28
C ALA A 43 -12.62 2.56 -5.48
N ALA A 44 -12.09 2.03 -4.38
CA ALA A 44 -11.07 0.99 -4.37
C ALA A 44 -11.51 -0.14 -3.43
N THR A 45 -11.52 -1.38 -3.92
CA THR A 45 -11.92 -2.55 -3.16
C THR A 45 -11.18 -3.80 -3.61
N ASN A 46 -10.86 -4.67 -2.66
CA ASN A 46 -10.35 -6.01 -2.94
C ASN A 46 -11.47 -7.07 -2.99
N ARG A 47 -12.73 -6.64 -2.79
CA ARG A 47 -13.91 -7.50 -2.71
C ARG A 47 -15.08 -6.87 -3.48
N PRO A 48 -15.02 -6.81 -4.82
CA PRO A 48 -16.08 -6.21 -5.63
C PRO A 48 -17.43 -6.91 -5.46
N SER A 49 -17.44 -8.21 -5.14
CA SER A 49 -18.66 -8.99 -4.90
C SER A 49 -19.44 -8.58 -3.64
N GLU A 50 -18.83 -7.81 -2.73
CA GLU A 50 -19.50 -7.31 -1.53
C GLU A 50 -20.26 -5.99 -1.77
N PHE A 51 -20.17 -5.41 -2.97
CA PHE A 51 -20.93 -4.21 -3.33
C PHE A 51 -22.37 -4.55 -3.73
N ASP A 52 -23.31 -3.75 -3.24
CA ASP A 52 -24.69 -3.85 -3.71
C ASP A 52 -24.84 -3.25 -5.11
N GLU A 53 -25.78 -3.82 -5.85
CA GLU A 53 -26.17 -3.45 -7.21
C GLU A 53 -26.34 -1.92 -7.45
N PRO A 54 -26.97 -1.11 -6.55
CA PRO A 54 -27.10 0.33 -6.78
C PRO A 54 -25.76 1.07 -6.82
N ILE A 55 -24.79 0.66 -5.99
CA ILE A 55 -23.46 1.28 -5.97
C ILE A 55 -22.69 0.92 -7.24
N MET A 56 -22.79 -0.34 -7.68
CA MET A 56 -22.18 -0.80 -8.93
C MET A 56 -22.70 -0.02 -10.14
N ARG A 57 -23.99 0.30 -10.18
CA ARG A 57 -24.57 1.14 -11.26
C ARG A 57 -24.07 2.58 -11.23
N SER A 58 -23.84 3.15 -10.05
CA SER A 58 -23.25 4.49 -9.90
C SER A 58 -21.75 4.53 -10.25
N LEU A 59 -21.10 3.36 -10.35
CA LEU A 59 -19.68 3.19 -10.70
C LEU A 59 -19.54 2.39 -12.00
N PRO A 60 -19.90 2.96 -13.16
CA PRO A 60 -19.96 2.22 -14.43
C PRO A 60 -18.59 1.80 -14.96
N GLN A 61 -17.50 2.47 -14.55
CA GLN A 61 -16.14 2.11 -14.92
C GLN A 61 -15.45 1.38 -13.78
N ALA A 62 -15.17 0.09 -14.00
CA ALA A 62 -14.41 -0.74 -13.09
C ALA A 62 -13.13 -1.23 -13.80
N PHE A 63 -12.01 -1.16 -13.10
CA PHE A 63 -10.73 -1.63 -13.57
C PHE A 63 -10.21 -2.69 -12.59
N GLU A 64 -10.00 -3.90 -13.08
CA GLU A 64 -9.38 -4.94 -12.29
C GLU A 64 -7.87 -4.71 -12.25
N ILE A 65 -7.32 -4.65 -11.04
CA ILE A 65 -5.89 -4.47 -10.82
C ILE A 65 -5.30 -5.86 -10.55
N GLY A 66 -4.57 -6.38 -11.55
CA GLY A 66 -3.87 -7.65 -11.46
C GLY A 66 -2.55 -7.56 -10.67
N MET A 67 -1.89 -8.70 -10.55
CA MET A 67 -0.53 -8.76 -10.03
C MET A 67 0.45 -8.08 -10.99
N SER A 68 1.41 -7.34 -10.45
CA SER A 68 2.41 -6.64 -11.26
C SER A 68 3.32 -7.60 -11.98
N GLU A 69 3.53 -7.39 -13.27
CA GLU A 69 4.46 -8.15 -14.11
C GLU A 69 5.92 -7.82 -13.80
N ARG A 70 6.87 -8.63 -14.31
CA ARG A 70 8.31 -8.42 -14.04
C ARG A 70 8.77 -7.00 -14.38
N LYS A 71 8.37 -6.46 -15.53
CA LYS A 71 8.75 -5.11 -15.96
C LYS A 71 8.17 -4.04 -15.03
N GLU A 72 6.94 -4.21 -14.59
CA GLU A 72 6.28 -3.29 -13.66
C GLU A 72 6.95 -3.34 -12.28
N ARG A 73 7.33 -4.52 -11.79
CA ARG A 73 8.11 -4.67 -10.55
C ARG A 73 9.47 -3.99 -10.62
N ALA A 74 10.16 -4.07 -11.77
CA ALA A 74 11.41 -3.33 -11.98
C ALA A 74 11.18 -1.81 -11.89
N GLU A 75 10.07 -1.32 -12.43
CA GLU A 75 9.72 0.10 -12.35
C GLU A 75 9.32 0.52 -10.93
N ILE A 76 8.57 -0.32 -10.22
CA ILE A 76 8.25 -0.11 -8.80
C ILE A 76 9.56 -0.02 -8.00
N LEU A 77 10.51 -0.94 -8.19
CA LEU A 77 11.81 -0.91 -7.53
C LEU A 77 12.56 0.41 -7.78
N LYS A 78 12.58 0.89 -9.03
CA LYS A 78 13.21 2.18 -9.37
C LYS A 78 12.53 3.36 -8.70
N VAL A 79 11.20 3.39 -8.65
CA VAL A 79 10.44 4.45 -7.99
C VAL A 79 10.63 4.39 -6.48
N THR A 80 10.59 3.20 -5.89
CA THR A 80 10.79 2.97 -4.46
C THR A 80 12.19 3.37 -4.01
N LEU A 81 13.22 3.07 -4.80
CA LEU A 81 14.62 3.39 -4.49
C LEU A 81 15.04 4.78 -5.01
N LYS A 82 14.10 5.55 -5.57
CA LYS A 82 14.40 6.88 -6.10
C LYS A 82 14.80 7.83 -4.98
N GLY A 83 16.05 8.30 -5.04
CA GLY A 83 16.61 9.22 -4.03
C GLY A 83 17.33 8.53 -2.87
N GLU A 84 17.30 7.20 -2.82
CA GLU A 84 18.08 6.41 -1.87
C GLU A 84 19.52 6.22 -2.36
N ARG A 85 20.44 5.95 -1.43
CA ARG A 85 21.82 5.57 -1.77
C ARG A 85 21.86 4.09 -2.12
N VAL A 86 21.93 3.80 -3.41
CA VAL A 86 22.09 2.46 -3.97
C VAL A 86 23.41 2.34 -4.73
N GLU A 87 23.81 1.10 -5.02
CA GLU A 87 24.97 0.81 -5.85
C GLU A 87 24.74 1.34 -7.29
N PRO A 88 25.75 1.94 -7.96
CA PRO A 88 25.56 2.58 -9.26
C PRO A 88 25.08 1.66 -10.39
N ASP A 89 25.39 0.37 -10.30
CA ASP A 89 25.14 -0.67 -11.31
C ASP A 89 24.09 -1.70 -10.86
N ILE A 90 23.18 -1.30 -9.96
CA ILE A 90 22.10 -2.17 -9.50
C ILE A 90 21.22 -2.66 -10.66
N ASP A 91 21.14 -3.99 -10.82
CA ASP A 91 20.30 -4.62 -11.84
C ASP A 91 18.85 -4.80 -11.33
N TYR A 92 18.02 -3.79 -11.61
CA TYR A 92 16.60 -3.81 -11.28
C TYR A 92 15.81 -4.93 -11.98
N ASP A 93 16.21 -5.33 -13.19
CA ASP A 93 15.51 -6.38 -13.94
C ASP A 93 15.79 -7.76 -13.35
N HIS A 94 17.00 -7.99 -12.85
CA HIS A 94 17.35 -9.18 -12.10
C HIS A 94 16.61 -9.22 -10.75
N LEU A 95 16.61 -8.13 -9.98
CA LEU A 95 15.85 -8.04 -8.73
C LEU A 95 14.35 -8.28 -8.92
N ALA A 96 13.76 -7.71 -9.97
CA ALA A 96 12.35 -7.92 -10.30
C ALA A 96 12.03 -9.37 -10.69
N CYS A 97 13.01 -10.11 -11.21
CA CYS A 97 12.90 -11.55 -11.47
C CYS A 97 12.80 -12.35 -10.17
N LEU A 98 13.59 -11.99 -9.16
CA LEU A 98 13.59 -12.62 -7.84
C LEU A 98 12.33 -12.29 -7.04
N CYS A 99 11.75 -11.10 -7.24
CA CYS A 99 10.52 -10.65 -6.57
C CYS A 99 9.23 -11.18 -7.21
N GLY A 100 9.24 -12.40 -7.75
CA GLY A 100 8.05 -13.02 -8.37
C GLY A 100 6.87 -13.12 -7.39
N GLY A 101 5.71 -12.58 -7.78
CA GLY A 101 4.50 -12.60 -6.96
C GLY A 101 4.45 -11.55 -5.84
N TYR A 102 5.42 -10.65 -5.76
CA TYR A 102 5.44 -9.58 -4.76
C TYR A 102 4.51 -8.44 -5.21
N THR A 103 3.77 -7.87 -4.26
CA THR A 103 3.05 -6.62 -4.45
C THR A 103 3.99 -5.43 -4.27
N GLY A 104 3.56 -4.22 -4.67
CA GLY A 104 4.35 -3.00 -4.44
C GLY A 104 4.67 -2.77 -2.95
N SER A 105 3.75 -3.13 -2.06
CA SER A 105 3.95 -3.13 -0.60
C SER A 105 5.05 -4.08 -0.16
N ASP A 106 5.09 -5.30 -0.72
CA ASP A 106 6.12 -6.29 -0.37
C ASP A 106 7.50 -5.84 -0.84
N ILE A 107 7.59 -5.26 -2.04
CA ILE A 107 8.82 -4.65 -2.57
C ILE A 107 9.29 -3.51 -1.66
N PHE A 108 8.38 -2.63 -1.23
CA PHE A 108 8.72 -1.53 -0.33
C PHE A 108 9.28 -2.04 1.01
N GLU A 109 8.61 -3.01 1.64
CA GLU A 109 9.09 -3.59 2.89
C GLU A 109 10.39 -4.39 2.72
N LEU A 110 10.61 -5.01 1.56
CA LEU A 110 11.89 -5.63 1.21
C LEU A 110 13.01 -4.58 1.16
N CYS A 111 12.83 -3.49 0.43
CA CYS A 111 13.81 -2.40 0.33
C CYS A 111 14.10 -1.78 1.71
N LYS A 112 13.07 -1.57 2.52
CA LYS A 112 13.19 -1.06 3.88
C LYS A 112 14.03 -1.99 4.76
N LYS A 113 13.81 -3.31 4.70
CA LYS A 113 14.65 -4.30 5.40
C LYS A 113 16.09 -4.30 4.88
N ALA A 114 16.29 -4.20 3.56
CA ALA A 114 17.61 -4.14 2.94
C ALA A 114 18.43 -2.94 3.46
N ALA A 115 17.79 -1.79 3.65
CA ALA A 115 18.44 -0.59 4.18
C ALA A 115 18.98 -0.74 5.62
N TYR A 116 18.50 -1.71 6.40
CA TYR A 116 19.01 -1.99 7.75
C TYR A 116 20.30 -2.83 7.77
N PHE A 117 20.65 -3.52 6.68
CA PHE A 117 21.83 -4.38 6.66
C PHE A 117 23.14 -3.62 6.91
N PRO A 118 23.42 -2.48 6.25
CA PRO A 118 24.64 -1.71 6.49
C PRO A 118 24.76 -1.24 7.95
N ILE A 119 23.63 -0.85 8.57
CA ILE A 119 23.60 -0.46 9.98
C ILE A 119 23.99 -1.63 10.88
N ARG A 120 23.47 -2.82 10.58
CA ARG A 120 23.78 -4.04 11.34
C ARG A 120 25.26 -4.40 11.23
N GLU A 121 25.85 -4.30 10.05
CA GLU A 121 27.27 -4.56 9.82
C GLU A 121 28.16 -3.61 10.64
N ILE A 122 27.87 -2.31 10.63
CA ILE A 122 28.60 -1.31 11.43
C ILE A 122 28.52 -1.64 12.92
N LEU A 123 27.34 -2.01 13.43
CA LEU A 123 27.15 -2.38 14.84
C LEU A 123 27.91 -3.65 15.22
N GLU A 124 28.02 -4.63 14.31
CA GLU A 124 28.79 -5.84 14.50
C GLU A 124 30.31 -5.57 14.52
N GLU A 125 30.78 -4.67 13.67
CA GLU A 125 32.18 -4.22 13.68
C GLU A 125 32.53 -3.47 14.98
N GLU A 126 31.69 -2.54 15.43
CA GLU A 126 31.87 -1.85 16.72
C GLU A 126 31.93 -2.83 17.90
N ARG A 127 31.11 -3.89 17.90
CA ARG A 127 31.17 -4.95 18.92
C ARG A 127 32.46 -5.76 18.87
N LYS A 128 33.05 -5.96 17.69
CA LYS A 128 34.35 -6.65 17.56
C LYS A 128 35.50 -5.78 18.08
N TRP A 129 35.45 -4.47 17.83
CA TRP A 129 36.47 -3.51 18.28
C TRP A 129 36.35 -3.10 19.75
N ARG A 130 35.16 -3.20 20.34
CA ARG A 130 34.95 -3.13 21.79
C ARG A 130 34.75 -4.53 22.36
N PRO A 131 35.82 -5.34 22.55
CA PRO A 131 35.67 -6.55 23.36
C PRO A 131 35.13 -6.11 24.72
N CYS A 132 34.03 -6.72 25.16
CA CYS A 132 33.45 -6.44 26.46
C CYS A 132 34.56 -6.42 27.53
N PRO A 133 34.75 -5.34 28.31
CA PRO A 133 35.78 -5.29 29.35
C PRO A 133 35.54 -6.23 30.54
N LEU A 134 34.58 -7.15 30.45
CA LEU A 134 34.13 -7.98 31.57
C LEU A 134 34.36 -9.47 31.27
N SER A 135 35.60 -9.82 30.94
CA SER A 135 36.13 -11.18 31.10
C SER A 135 37.16 -11.25 32.24
N PHE A 136 36.96 -10.45 33.29
CA PHE A 136 37.60 -10.58 34.59
C PHE A 136 36.54 -10.32 35.66
N ILE A 137 35.88 -11.40 36.10
CA ILE A 137 35.53 -11.81 37.47
C ILE A 137 34.80 -13.15 37.34
#